data_AF-A0A183GND6-F1
#
_entry.id   AF-A0A183GND6-F1
#
_cell.length_a   1.000
_cell.length_b   1.000
_cell.length_c   1.000
_cell.angle_alpha   90.00
_cell.angle_beta   90.00
_cell.angle_gamma   90.00
#
_symmetry.space_group_name_H-M   'P 1'
#
loop_
_entity.id
_entity.type
_entity.pdbx_description
1 polymer ?
#
loop_
_entity_poly.entity_id
_entity_poly.type
_entity_poly.pdbx_seq_one_letter_code
_entity_poly.pdbx_strand_id
1 'polypeptide(L)'
;LSGSATAQRWMTTSPTQMNRATPTNPHYSSDSNSNSNQSPPTPAATSRLRTDCETQTDFDEVTPAPPEEIAKRDRLIQELKSQLIEEQNRTANERRKNESAKEALKKLLIEKNTMERKAVRDKTTENTPRIGQYKLVRHGDSFREVWVDGWAQEELDKKMQQISNERNEIANASALLKKRKPVGIAKEGTTPKRSAANSLSAQLAAIQTDGTLPSTSSGDDAVFRRPEEPKEINYQEYIELDEIYKLRREHMKKEELEVLAEKEKLDRERQLHLRELKRASNERDSRYKDHEMLNKRYLLLSLLGKGGFRLVAVLPEQFLSSFLHRREALG
;
A
#
# COMPACT_ATOMS: atom_id res chain seq x y z
N LEU A 1 -9.62 -17.98 44.11
CA LEU A 1 -9.16 -19.16 43.34
C LEU A 1 -9.08 -18.73 41.88
N SER A 2 -7.99 -18.05 41.49
CA SER A 2 -6.81 -18.60 40.77
C SER A 2 -7.17 -19.10 39.35
N GLY A 3 -6.62 -18.61 38.24
CA GLY A 3 -5.59 -17.60 37.99
C GLY A 3 -5.21 -17.53 36.49
N SER A 4 -4.23 -16.67 36.19
CA SER A 4 -3.33 -16.61 35.02
C SER A 4 -3.95 -16.31 33.63
N ALA A 5 -3.92 -15.09 33.07
CA ALA A 5 -2.80 -14.24 32.62
C ALA A 5 -2.18 -14.62 31.25
N THR A 6 -2.43 -13.79 30.23
CA THR A 6 -1.39 -13.32 29.28
C THR A 6 -1.78 -11.94 28.75
N ALA A 7 -1.25 -10.88 29.37
CA ALA A 7 -1.37 -9.51 28.89
C ALA A 7 -0.10 -9.14 28.12
N GLN A 8 -0.19 -8.91 26.81
CA GLN A 8 0.89 -8.31 26.04
C GLN A 8 0.86 -6.78 26.21
N ARG A 9 1.74 -6.34 27.10
CA ARG A 9 2.05 -4.97 27.46
C ARG A 9 2.87 -4.32 26.34
N TRP A 10 2.30 -3.35 25.62
CA TRP A 10 3.09 -2.45 24.77
C TRP A 10 3.50 -1.24 25.58
N MET A 11 4.82 -1.04 25.70
CA MET A 11 5.42 0.05 26.45
C MET A 11 5.17 1.38 25.73
N THR A 12 4.59 2.31 26.46
CA THR A 12 4.52 3.73 26.14
C THR A 12 5.86 4.37 26.46
N THR A 13 6.48 5.06 25.49
CA THR A 13 7.60 5.95 25.77
C THR A 13 7.23 7.35 25.33
N SER A 14 6.88 8.18 26.31
CA SER A 14 6.80 9.64 26.18
C SER A 14 8.21 10.25 26.04
N PRO A 15 8.34 11.44 25.45
CA PRO A 15 9.64 12.07 25.23
C PRO A 15 10.07 12.87 26.46
N THR A 16 11.30 12.68 26.92
CA THR A 16 11.92 13.56 27.93
C THR A 16 13.06 14.34 27.28
N GLN A 17 13.04 15.65 27.54
CA GLN A 17 14.04 16.64 27.17
C GLN A 17 15.39 16.33 27.81
N MET A 18 16.50 16.57 27.10
CA MET A 18 17.79 16.88 27.72
C MET A 18 18.56 17.95 26.92
N ASN A 19 19.12 18.87 27.69
CA ASN A 19 19.88 20.04 27.29
C ASN A 19 21.32 19.73 26.85
N ARG A 20 21.78 20.53 25.88
CA ARG A 20 23.10 21.19 25.72
C ARG A 20 24.31 20.63 26.51
N ALA A 21 25.32 20.17 25.79
CA ALA A 21 26.73 20.50 26.02
C ALA A 21 27.55 20.35 24.73
N THR A 22 28.26 21.40 24.36
CA THR A 22 29.23 21.51 23.24
C THR A 22 30.54 20.77 23.54
N PRO A 23 31.28 20.36 22.49
CA PRO A 23 32.68 20.73 22.45
C PRO A 23 33.05 21.46 21.15
N THR A 24 33.69 22.61 21.35
CA THR A 24 34.44 23.43 20.41
C THR A 24 35.66 22.67 19.87
N ASN A 25 35.92 22.68 18.56
CA ASN A 25 36.97 23.49 17.90
C ASN A 25 37.10 23.10 16.40
N PRO A 26 37.83 23.86 15.56
CA PRO A 26 37.31 24.32 14.29
C PRO A 26 38.11 23.72 13.12
N HIS A 27 37.86 24.24 11.92
CA HIS A 27 38.66 24.07 10.70
C HIS A 27 38.23 22.92 9.79
N TYR A 28 37.24 23.19 8.92
CA TYR A 28 37.30 22.84 7.50
C TYR A 28 36.17 23.54 6.74
N SER A 29 36.40 24.79 6.32
CA SER A 29 35.55 25.45 5.33
C SER A 29 36.10 25.11 3.95
N SER A 30 35.31 24.44 3.11
CA SER A 30 35.58 24.30 1.69
C SER A 30 34.32 24.70 0.93
N ASP A 31 34.14 26.00 0.76
CA ASP A 31 33.21 26.59 -0.20
C ASP A 31 33.84 26.49 -1.59
N SER A 32 33.39 25.52 -2.39
CA SER A 32 33.72 25.45 -3.82
C SER A 32 32.66 26.22 -4.62
N ASN A 33 32.85 27.53 -4.72
CA ASN A 33 32.14 28.39 -5.65
C ASN A 33 33.07 28.65 -6.86
N SER A 34 33.00 27.79 -7.88
CA SER A 34 33.78 27.94 -9.11
C SER A 34 33.16 29.02 -9.99
N ASN A 35 33.65 30.25 -9.87
CA ASN A 35 33.46 31.32 -10.84
C ASN A 35 34.83 31.58 -11.50
N SER A 36 35.12 30.87 -12.58
CA SER A 36 36.39 30.95 -13.31
C SER A 36 36.38 32.14 -14.27
N ASN A 37 36.86 33.31 -13.82
CA ASN A 37 37.44 34.31 -14.71
C ASN A 37 38.94 34.04 -14.81
N GLN A 38 39.37 33.38 -15.90
CA GLN A 38 40.78 33.22 -16.24
C GLN A 38 41.21 34.36 -17.18
N SER A 39 42.14 35.19 -16.70
CA SER A 39 42.97 36.07 -17.54
C SER A 39 44.15 35.26 -18.11
N PRO A 40 44.67 35.60 -19.31
CA PRO A 40 45.80 34.88 -19.91
C PRO A 40 47.14 35.22 -19.22
N PRO A 41 48.16 34.36 -19.35
CA PRO A 41 49.38 34.41 -18.55
C PRO A 41 50.41 35.41 -19.11
N THR A 42 51.12 36.10 -18.22
CA THR A 42 52.36 36.84 -18.51
C THR A 42 53.59 35.94 -18.27
N PRO A 43 54.59 35.92 -19.18
CA PRO A 43 55.89 35.33 -18.89
C PRO A 43 56.82 36.34 -18.18
N ALA A 44 57.64 35.80 -17.28
CA ALA A 44 58.68 36.50 -16.53
C ALA A 44 60.05 36.45 -17.25
N ALA A 45 60.80 37.56 -17.23
CA ALA A 45 62.26 37.65 -17.06
C ALA A 45 62.70 39.11 -17.37
N THR A 46 63.03 39.90 -16.36
CA THR A 46 64.41 40.17 -15.90
C THR A 46 65.21 41.08 -16.86
N SER A 47 65.25 42.37 -16.54
CA SER A 47 66.51 43.12 -16.47
C SER A 47 66.34 44.26 -15.47
N ARG A 48 67.14 44.23 -14.41
CA ARG A 48 67.29 45.35 -13.48
C ARG A 48 68.19 46.38 -14.12
N LEU A 49 67.70 47.60 -14.28
CA LEU A 49 68.54 48.79 -14.27
C LEU A 49 67.96 49.72 -13.21
N ARG A 50 68.72 49.89 -12.12
CA ARG A 50 68.60 51.04 -11.26
C ARG A 50 69.11 52.22 -12.07
N THR A 51 68.25 53.23 -12.22
CA THR A 51 68.70 54.57 -12.59
C THR A 51 68.01 55.50 -11.63
N ASP A 52 68.83 56.22 -10.88
CA ASP A 52 68.40 57.25 -9.94
C ASP A 52 67.59 58.30 -10.70
N CYS A 53 66.41 58.60 -10.18
CA CYS A 53 65.52 59.63 -10.71
C CYS A 53 66.10 61.01 -10.35
N GLU A 54 67.04 61.49 -11.16
CA GLU A 54 67.18 62.92 -11.35
C GLU A 54 65.97 63.37 -12.16
N THR A 55 65.19 64.26 -11.56
CA THR A 55 64.01 64.89 -12.15
C THR A 55 64.43 65.75 -13.34
N GLN A 56 64.60 65.12 -14.50
CA GLN A 56 64.73 65.80 -15.78
C GLN A 56 63.34 65.80 -16.41
N THR A 57 62.66 66.94 -16.28
CA THR A 57 61.45 67.25 -17.06
C THR A 57 61.88 67.49 -18.52
N ASP A 58 62.27 66.42 -19.21
CA ASP A 58 62.29 66.45 -20.67
C ASP A 58 60.85 66.18 -21.10
N PHE A 59 60.18 67.27 -21.48
CA PHE A 59 58.91 67.20 -22.17
C PHE A 59 59.18 66.56 -23.54
N ASP A 60 59.23 65.23 -23.59
CA ASP A 60 58.89 64.52 -24.80
C ASP A 60 57.44 64.92 -25.09
N GLU A 61 57.31 65.83 -26.05
CA GLU A 61 56.07 66.23 -26.66
C GLU A 61 55.32 64.95 -27.02
N VAL A 62 54.35 64.58 -26.19
CA VAL A 62 53.34 63.57 -26.51
C VAL A 62 52.64 64.14 -27.72
N THR A 63 53.15 63.82 -28.90
CA THR A 63 52.53 64.18 -30.17
C THR A 63 51.11 63.62 -30.05
N PRO A 64 50.08 64.48 -29.94
CA PRO A 64 48.74 63.99 -29.78
C PRO A 64 48.47 63.11 -30.99
N ALA A 65 48.06 61.86 -30.75
CA ALA A 65 47.72 60.94 -31.83
C ALA A 65 46.85 61.70 -32.83
N PRO A 66 47.11 61.59 -34.15
CA PRO A 66 46.42 62.39 -35.14
C PRO A 66 44.92 62.36 -34.86
N PRO A 67 44.20 63.50 -34.89
CA PRO A 67 42.79 63.55 -34.51
C PRO A 67 41.92 62.56 -35.32
N GLU A 68 42.38 62.20 -36.52
CA GLU A 68 41.78 61.15 -37.34
C GLU A 68 41.93 59.74 -36.75
N GLU A 69 43.06 59.42 -36.10
CA GLU A 69 43.31 58.14 -35.44
C GLU A 69 42.53 58.03 -34.13
N ILE A 70 42.40 59.14 -33.37
CA ILE A 70 41.53 59.23 -32.19
C ILE A 70 40.07 59.00 -32.60
N ALA A 71 39.58 59.68 -33.65
CA ALA A 71 38.23 59.48 -34.17
C ALA A 71 37.97 58.04 -34.66
N LYS A 72 38.97 57.37 -35.25
CA LYS A 72 38.88 55.95 -35.62
C LYS A 72 38.78 55.04 -34.39
N ARG A 73 39.60 55.28 -33.36
CA ARG A 73 39.54 54.55 -32.08
C ARG A 73 38.19 54.76 -31.38
N ASP A 74 37.67 55.99 -31.36
CA ASP A 74 36.37 56.29 -30.75
C ASP A 74 35.20 55.62 -31.49
N ARG A 75 35.22 55.62 -32.83
CA ARG A 75 34.24 54.88 -33.64
C ARG A 75 34.30 53.37 -33.36
N LEU A 76 35.49 52.80 -33.27
CA LEU A 76 35.67 51.39 -32.94
C LEU A 76 35.20 51.06 -31.52
N ILE A 77 35.48 51.93 -30.54
CA ILE A 77 34.99 51.78 -29.17
C ILE A 77 33.46 51.84 -29.13
N GLN A 78 32.85 52.74 -29.89
CA GLN A 78 31.40 52.87 -29.98
C GLN A 78 30.76 51.62 -30.62
N GLU A 79 31.39 51.08 -31.68
CA GLU A 79 30.97 49.84 -32.33
C GLU A 79 31.09 48.64 -31.39
N LEU A 80 32.23 48.45 -30.72
CA LEU A 80 32.42 47.37 -29.74
C LEU A 80 31.46 47.48 -28.55
N LYS A 81 31.15 48.70 -28.10
CA LYS A 81 30.11 48.93 -27.08
C LYS A 81 28.73 48.53 -27.58
N SER A 82 28.40 48.85 -28.84
CA SER A 82 27.15 48.44 -29.48
C SER A 82 27.04 46.92 -29.55
N GLN A 83 28.10 46.24 -30.00
CA GLN A 83 28.16 44.78 -30.08
C GLN A 83 28.04 44.12 -28.70
N LEU A 84 28.68 44.67 -27.66
CA LEU A 84 28.55 44.17 -26.29
C LEU A 84 27.10 44.28 -25.79
N ILE A 85 26.43 45.40 -26.07
CA ILE A 85 25.02 45.61 -25.70
C ILE A 85 24.12 44.62 -26.45
N GLU A 86 24.36 44.39 -27.73
CA GLU A 86 23.60 43.45 -28.54
C GLU A 86 23.75 42.01 -28.03
N GLU A 87 24.96 41.56 -27.74
CA GLU A 87 25.21 40.23 -27.16
C GLU A 87 24.65 40.09 -25.74
N GLN A 88 24.69 41.14 -24.92
CA GLN A 88 24.02 41.16 -23.62
C GLN A 88 22.49 41.03 -23.76
N ASN A 89 21.89 41.74 -24.72
CA ASN A 89 20.45 41.65 -25.00
C ASN A 89 20.07 40.27 -25.54
N ARG A 90 20.90 39.69 -26.41
CA ARG A 90 20.72 38.33 -26.92
C ARG A 90 20.75 37.30 -25.79
N THR A 91 21.78 37.36 -24.94
CA THR A 91 21.92 36.48 -23.77
C THR A 91 20.74 36.63 -22.79
N ALA A 92 20.31 37.87 -22.54
CA ALA A 92 19.15 38.15 -21.69
C ALA A 92 17.85 37.59 -22.29
N ASN A 93 17.66 37.69 -23.60
CA ASN A 93 16.50 37.14 -24.30
C ASN A 93 16.48 35.61 -24.25
N GLU A 94 17.61 34.95 -24.47
CA GLU A 94 17.75 33.50 -24.35
C GLU A 94 17.48 33.02 -22.92
N ARG A 95 17.98 33.74 -21.90
CA ARG A 95 17.69 33.45 -20.50
C ARG A 95 16.20 33.53 -20.19
N ARG A 96 15.49 34.57 -20.68
CA ARG A 96 14.03 34.72 -20.52
C ARG A 96 13.26 33.58 -21.19
N LYS A 97 13.63 33.20 -22.41
CA LYS A 97 13.01 32.06 -23.11
C LYS A 97 13.21 30.75 -22.35
N ASN A 98 14.41 30.55 -21.80
CA ASN A 98 14.74 29.36 -21.00
C ASN A 98 13.95 29.33 -19.68
N GLU A 99 13.82 30.46 -18.99
CA GLU A 99 12.99 30.60 -17.79
C GLU A 99 11.51 30.31 -18.08
N SER A 100 10.95 30.86 -19.16
CA SER A 100 9.58 30.58 -19.60
C SER A 100 9.36 29.10 -19.92
N ALA A 101 10.29 28.46 -20.63
CA ALA A 101 10.21 27.03 -20.93
C ALA A 101 10.25 26.16 -19.66
N LYS A 102 11.10 26.53 -18.68
CA LYS A 102 11.15 25.86 -17.36
C LYS A 102 9.84 25.99 -16.60
N GLU A 103 9.21 27.16 -16.64
CA GLU A 103 7.91 27.38 -15.99
C GLU A 103 6.79 26.56 -16.66
N ALA A 104 6.77 26.52 -17.99
CA ALA A 104 5.82 25.70 -18.74
C ALA A 104 5.99 24.21 -18.39
N LEU A 105 7.22 23.71 -18.38
CA LEU A 105 7.51 22.33 -17.99
C LEU A 105 7.07 22.05 -16.55
N LYS A 106 7.36 22.96 -15.61
CA LYS A 106 6.91 22.84 -14.21
C LYS A 106 5.39 22.70 -14.13
N LYS A 107 4.64 23.53 -14.84
CA LYS A 107 3.16 23.47 -14.85
C LYS A 107 2.65 22.13 -15.37
N LEU A 108 3.19 21.65 -16.50
CA LEU A 108 2.80 20.37 -17.09
C LEU A 108 3.12 19.18 -16.17
N LEU A 109 4.26 19.20 -15.47
CA LEU A 109 4.61 18.14 -14.52
C LEU A 109 3.67 18.13 -13.30
N ILE A 110 3.30 19.32 -12.79
CA ILE A 110 2.33 19.44 -11.70
C ILE A 110 0.97 18.93 -12.16
N GLU A 111 0.48 19.37 -13.32
CA GLU A 111 -0.80 18.95 -13.88
C GLU A 111 -0.86 17.43 -14.10
N LYS A 112 0.19 16.84 -14.67
CA LYS A 112 0.29 15.38 -14.80
C LYS A 112 0.20 14.70 -13.44
N ASN A 113 0.93 15.21 -12.46
CA ASN A 113 0.94 14.64 -11.12
C ASN A 113 -0.42 14.78 -10.41
N THR A 114 -1.11 15.90 -10.56
CA THR A 114 -2.44 16.10 -9.96
C THR A 114 -3.46 15.16 -10.59
N MET A 115 -3.39 14.94 -11.90
CA MET A 115 -4.21 13.92 -12.58
C MET A 115 -3.92 12.51 -12.06
N GLU A 116 -2.66 12.11 -11.94
CA GLU A 116 -2.28 10.80 -11.40
C GLU A 116 -2.77 10.60 -9.96
N ARG A 117 -2.59 11.61 -9.09
CA ARG A 117 -3.10 11.58 -7.71
C ARG A 117 -4.63 11.46 -7.66
N LYS A 118 -5.33 12.16 -8.56
CA LYS A 118 -6.79 12.06 -8.67
C LYS A 118 -7.20 10.65 -9.11
N ALA A 119 -6.58 10.09 -10.14
CA ALA A 119 -6.88 8.74 -10.63
C ALA A 119 -6.69 7.66 -9.54
N VAL A 120 -5.62 7.76 -8.76
CA VAL A 120 -5.38 6.84 -7.64
C VAL A 120 -6.41 7.02 -6.53
N ARG A 121 -6.81 8.25 -6.22
CA ARG A 121 -7.87 8.54 -5.23
C ARG A 121 -9.22 7.99 -5.68
N ASP A 122 -9.57 8.17 -6.94
CA ASP A 122 -10.83 7.69 -7.52
C ASP A 122 -10.87 6.16 -7.46
N LYS A 123 -9.78 5.49 -7.88
CA LYS A 123 -9.61 4.03 -7.75
C LYS A 123 -9.70 3.54 -6.30
N THR A 124 -9.13 4.28 -5.36
CA THR A 124 -9.22 3.94 -3.93
C THR A 124 -10.65 4.06 -3.46
N THR A 125 -11.35 5.14 -3.82
CA THR A 125 -12.75 5.41 -3.45
C THR A 125 -13.69 4.34 -3.99
N GLU A 126 -13.49 3.91 -5.24
CA GLU A 126 -14.24 2.82 -5.87
C GLU A 126 -14.02 1.47 -5.17
N ASN A 127 -12.78 1.18 -4.75
CA ASN A 127 -12.44 -0.05 -4.04
C ASN A 127 -12.93 -0.07 -2.59
N THR A 128 -13.15 1.09 -1.96
CA THR A 128 -13.59 1.22 -0.56
C THR A 128 -14.82 0.37 -0.21
N PRO A 129 -15.96 0.42 -0.95
CA PRO A 129 -17.13 -0.42 -0.62
C PRO A 129 -16.86 -1.93 -0.78
N ARG A 130 -15.95 -2.31 -1.68
CA ARG A 130 -15.59 -3.71 -1.93
C ARG A 130 -14.68 -4.28 -0.85
N ILE A 131 -13.64 -3.54 -0.49
CA ILE A 131 -12.56 -4.01 0.41
C ILE A 131 -12.88 -3.67 1.87
N GLY A 132 -13.35 -2.45 2.14
CA GLY A 132 -13.61 -1.95 3.48
C GLY A 132 -13.01 -0.56 3.75
N GLN A 133 -13.26 -0.03 4.95
CA GLN A 133 -12.80 1.28 5.38
C GLN A 133 -12.67 1.41 6.90
N TYR A 134 -11.87 2.37 7.36
CA TYR A 134 -11.88 2.78 8.77
C TYR A 134 -13.09 3.67 9.07
N LYS A 135 -13.83 3.34 10.12
CA LYS A 135 -14.89 4.19 10.68
C LYS A 135 -14.55 4.56 12.12
N LEU A 136 -14.87 5.80 12.51
CA LEU A 136 -14.78 6.22 13.89
C LEU A 136 -15.96 5.63 14.67
N VAL A 137 -15.65 4.78 15.64
CA VAL A 137 -16.64 4.17 16.53
C VAL A 137 -16.39 4.69 17.94
N ARG A 138 -17.47 5.12 18.61
CA ARG A 138 -17.41 5.58 19.99
C ARG A 138 -17.11 4.40 20.91
N HIS A 139 -16.08 4.54 21.72
CA HIS A 139 -15.68 3.55 22.71
C HIS A 139 -15.56 4.22 24.08
N GLY A 140 -16.68 4.31 24.81
CA GLY A 140 -16.76 5.04 26.07
C GLY A 140 -16.70 6.56 25.86
N ASP A 141 -15.65 7.19 26.39
CA ASP A 141 -15.36 8.62 26.31
C ASP A 141 -14.43 9.00 25.14
N SER A 142 -13.93 8.02 24.39
CA SER A 142 -13.03 8.24 23.25
C SER A 142 -13.60 7.69 21.94
N PHE A 143 -13.07 8.17 20.82
CA PHE A 143 -13.33 7.58 19.50
C PHE A 143 -12.12 6.76 19.07
N ARG A 144 -12.38 5.56 18.53
CA ARG A 144 -11.35 4.73 17.91
C ARG A 144 -11.70 4.45 16.46
N GLU A 145 -10.69 4.45 15.61
CA GLU A 145 -10.82 3.96 14.25
C GLU A 145 -10.90 2.43 14.29
N VAL A 146 -12.01 1.91 13.77
CA VAL A 146 -12.26 0.48 13.62
C VAL A 146 -12.38 0.19 12.14
N TRP A 147 -11.68 -0.85 11.69
CA TRP A 147 -11.80 -1.33 10.32
C TRP A 147 -13.14 -2.05 10.16
N VAL A 148 -13.88 -1.67 9.13
CA VAL A 148 -15.14 -2.31 8.73
C VAL A 148 -14.94 -2.88 7.34
N ASP A 149 -15.14 -4.18 7.20
CA ASP A 149 -14.96 -4.89 5.94
C ASP A 149 -16.03 -4.52 4.90
N GLY A 150 -15.66 -4.65 3.62
CA GLY A 150 -16.55 -4.44 2.49
C GLY A 150 -17.27 -5.72 2.06
N TRP A 151 -18.10 -5.63 1.01
CA TRP A 151 -18.95 -6.73 0.57
C TRP A 151 -18.18 -7.98 0.13
N ALA A 152 -16.95 -7.84 -0.37
CA ALA A 152 -16.17 -8.98 -0.84
C ALA A 152 -15.75 -9.91 0.29
N GLN A 153 -15.41 -9.36 1.46
CA GLN A 153 -15.07 -10.16 2.63
C GLN A 153 -16.31 -10.84 3.20
N GLU A 154 -17.43 -10.12 3.26
CA GLU A 154 -18.72 -10.66 3.72
C GLU A 154 -19.19 -11.83 2.84
N GLU A 155 -19.02 -11.73 1.52
CA GLU A 155 -19.36 -12.80 0.58
C GLU A 155 -18.50 -14.06 0.79
N LEU A 156 -17.19 -13.89 0.98
CA LEU A 156 -16.29 -15.02 1.27
C LEU A 156 -16.60 -15.67 2.61
N ASP A 157 -16.92 -14.88 3.64
CA ASP A 157 -17.28 -15.42 4.95
C ASP A 157 -18.63 -16.17 4.89
N LYS A 158 -19.60 -15.68 4.10
CA LYS A 158 -20.85 -16.42 3.81
C LYS A 158 -20.59 -17.74 3.09
N LYS A 159 -19.74 -17.74 2.05
CA LYS A 159 -19.38 -18.95 1.30
C LYS A 159 -18.66 -19.97 2.20
N MET A 160 -17.74 -19.50 3.05
CA MET A 160 -17.07 -20.33 4.06
C MET A 160 -18.05 -20.93 5.07
N GLN A 161 -19.03 -20.14 5.54
CA GLN A 161 -20.07 -20.63 6.45
C GLN A 161 -20.98 -21.66 5.78
N GLN A 162 -21.35 -21.46 4.51
CA GLN A 162 -22.12 -22.43 3.73
C GLN A 162 -21.37 -23.75 3.58
N ILE A 163 -20.09 -23.71 3.22
CA ILE A 163 -19.23 -24.90 3.13
C ILE A 163 -19.16 -25.64 4.46
N SER A 164 -19.01 -24.90 5.57
CA SER A 164 -19.01 -25.48 6.91
C SER A 164 -20.35 -26.17 7.25
N ASN A 165 -21.47 -25.57 6.87
CA ASN A 165 -22.79 -26.16 7.10
C ASN A 165 -22.97 -27.45 6.30
N GLU A 166 -22.69 -27.43 4.99
CA GLU A 166 -22.78 -28.60 4.13
C GLU A 166 -21.82 -29.72 4.57
N ARG A 167 -20.62 -29.36 5.03
CA ARG A 167 -19.67 -30.31 5.62
C ARG A 167 -20.23 -30.97 6.88
N ASN A 168 -20.89 -30.21 7.76
CA ASN A 168 -21.54 -30.74 8.95
C ASN A 168 -22.73 -31.64 8.59
N GLU A 169 -23.52 -31.27 7.57
CA GLU A 169 -24.63 -32.09 7.06
C GLU A 169 -24.12 -33.42 6.50
N ILE A 170 -23.06 -33.41 5.69
CA ILE A 170 -22.42 -34.63 5.17
C ILE A 170 -21.87 -35.49 6.32
N ALA A 171 -21.27 -34.87 7.34
CA ALA A 171 -20.76 -35.59 8.51
C ALA A 171 -21.90 -36.25 9.31
N ASN A 172 -23.00 -35.54 9.53
CA ASN A 172 -24.18 -36.06 10.20
C ASN A 172 -24.85 -37.18 9.40
N ALA A 173 -24.99 -37.02 8.08
CA ALA A 173 -25.53 -38.04 7.19
C ALA A 173 -24.64 -39.30 7.14
N SER A 174 -23.32 -39.11 7.07
CA SER A 174 -22.33 -40.21 7.15
C SER A 174 -22.44 -40.95 8.49
N ALA A 175 -22.62 -40.22 9.59
CA ALA A 175 -22.76 -40.82 10.92
C ALA A 175 -24.09 -41.60 11.06
N LEU A 176 -25.17 -41.10 10.46
CA LEU A 176 -26.45 -41.80 10.43
C LEU A 176 -26.40 -43.05 9.55
N LEU A 177 -25.73 -42.98 8.39
CA LEU A 177 -25.54 -44.13 7.51
C LEU A 177 -24.81 -45.27 8.24
N LYS A 178 -23.73 -44.97 8.96
CA LYS A 178 -22.98 -45.96 9.77
C LYS A 178 -23.85 -46.68 10.81
N LYS A 179 -24.89 -46.04 11.35
CA LYS A 179 -25.84 -46.66 12.29
C LYS A 179 -26.82 -47.61 11.61
N ARG A 180 -27.07 -47.42 10.30
CA ARG A 180 -28.00 -48.22 9.48
C ARG A 180 -27.29 -49.32 8.68
N LYS A 181 -26.02 -49.58 8.99
CA LYS A 181 -25.21 -50.62 8.30
C LYS A 181 -25.96 -51.96 8.31
N PRO A 182 -26.26 -52.56 7.15
CA PRO A 182 -27.02 -53.80 7.09
C PRO A 182 -26.28 -54.93 7.81
N VAL A 183 -27.03 -55.74 8.56
CA VAL A 183 -26.50 -56.87 9.33
C VAL A 183 -26.20 -58.03 8.36
N GLY A 184 -25.03 -57.97 7.72
CA GLY A 184 -24.49 -59.05 6.88
C GLY A 184 -22.97 -59.17 6.94
N ILE A 185 -22.30 -58.32 7.72
CA ILE A 185 -20.82 -58.24 7.82
C ILE A 185 -20.35 -58.63 9.23
N ALA A 186 -21.05 -59.55 9.89
CA ALA A 186 -20.55 -60.23 11.08
C ALA A 186 -20.66 -61.73 10.85
N LYS A 187 -19.54 -62.30 10.40
CA LYS A 187 -19.10 -63.67 10.66
C LYS A 187 -20.17 -64.76 10.51
N GLU A 188 -20.02 -65.55 9.45
CA GLU A 188 -20.23 -66.99 9.57
C GLU A 188 -19.52 -67.46 10.86
N GLY A 189 -20.30 -67.81 11.89
CA GLY A 189 -19.80 -68.28 13.18
C GLY A 189 -19.51 -67.22 14.24
N THR A 190 -20.52 -66.56 14.81
CA THR A 190 -20.83 -66.58 16.27
C THR A 190 -22.01 -65.67 16.58
N THR A 191 -23.00 -66.23 17.28
CA THR A 191 -24.22 -65.56 17.75
C THR A 191 -23.93 -64.45 18.77
N PRO A 192 -24.44 -63.21 18.60
CA PRO A 192 -24.48 -62.25 19.69
C PRO A 192 -25.85 -62.26 20.36
N LYS A 193 -25.91 -62.75 21.61
CA LYS A 193 -27.00 -62.46 22.54
C LYS A 193 -27.04 -60.95 22.80
N ARG A 194 -28.09 -60.26 22.35
CA ARG A 194 -28.42 -58.92 22.85
C ARG A 194 -29.29 -59.06 24.08
N SER A 195 -28.72 -58.73 25.23
CA SER A 195 -29.44 -58.50 26.49
C SER A 195 -30.24 -57.20 26.38
N ALA A 196 -31.57 -57.33 26.34
CA ALA A 196 -32.50 -56.23 26.54
C ALA A 196 -32.55 -55.88 28.03
N ALA A 197 -31.80 -54.85 28.44
CA ALA A 197 -31.92 -54.25 29.76
C ALA A 197 -32.01 -52.73 29.56
N ASN A 198 -33.24 -52.25 29.35
CA ASN A 198 -33.71 -50.92 29.73
C ASN A 198 -35.21 -50.81 29.38
N SER A 199 -36.04 -51.34 30.28
CA SER A 199 -37.47 -50.99 30.35
C SER A 199 -37.85 -50.96 31.83
N LEU A 200 -37.59 -49.83 32.49
CA LEU A 200 -38.00 -49.55 33.86
C LEU A 200 -38.34 -48.05 33.99
N SER A 201 -39.41 -47.61 33.30
CA SER A 201 -40.01 -46.30 33.57
C SER A 201 -41.38 -46.12 32.89
N ALA A 202 -42.28 -47.11 33.01
CA ALA A 202 -43.66 -46.95 32.54
C ALA A 202 -44.65 -47.84 33.31
N GLN A 203 -44.66 -47.74 34.64
CA GLN A 203 -45.75 -48.25 35.48
C GLN A 203 -46.01 -47.27 36.62
N LEU A 204 -46.60 -46.12 36.30
CA LEU A 204 -47.26 -45.28 37.31
C LEU A 204 -48.20 -44.25 36.66
N ALA A 205 -49.31 -44.71 36.07
CA ALA A 205 -50.46 -43.86 35.77
C ALA A 205 -51.70 -44.74 35.50
N ALA A 206 -52.31 -45.24 36.56
CA ALA A 206 -53.62 -45.90 36.48
C ALA A 206 -54.41 -45.61 37.75
N ILE A 207 -55.00 -44.42 37.88
CA ILE A 207 -56.09 -44.14 38.83
C ILE A 207 -57.08 -43.14 38.21
N GLN A 208 -58.25 -43.69 37.84
CA GLN A 208 -59.63 -43.17 37.95
C GLN A 208 -60.04 -41.84 37.29
N THR A 209 -60.97 -41.91 36.34
CA THR A 209 -62.28 -41.22 36.43
C THR A 209 -63.34 -41.96 35.61
N ASP A 210 -64.47 -42.22 36.28
CA ASP A 210 -65.73 -42.81 35.83
C ASP A 210 -66.56 -41.83 34.98
N GLY A 211 -67.40 -42.32 34.06
CA GLY A 211 -68.24 -41.47 33.19
C GLY A 211 -68.82 -42.11 31.92
N THR A 212 -69.73 -43.08 32.10
CA THR A 212 -70.90 -43.49 31.28
C THR A 212 -71.16 -42.95 29.83
N LEU A 213 -71.22 -43.92 28.88
CA LEU A 213 -72.10 -44.11 27.67
C LEU A 213 -71.77 -43.43 26.29
N PRO A 214 -72.25 -43.96 25.14
CA PRO A 214 -72.12 -45.32 24.61
C PRO A 214 -71.70 -45.39 23.11
N SER A 215 -71.19 -46.56 22.72
CA SER A 215 -71.10 -47.20 21.39
C SER A 215 -71.31 -46.38 20.10
N THR A 216 -70.25 -46.24 19.30
CA THR A 216 -70.33 -46.44 17.84
C THR A 216 -69.17 -47.33 17.38
N SER A 217 -69.51 -48.25 16.50
CA SER A 217 -68.70 -49.28 15.89
C SER A 217 -67.53 -48.75 15.06
N SER A 218 -66.34 -49.27 15.30
CA SER A 218 -65.47 -49.93 14.31
C SER A 218 -64.08 -50.10 14.93
N GLY A 219 -63.61 -51.33 14.97
CA GLY A 219 -62.30 -51.64 15.53
C GLY A 219 -61.18 -51.00 14.71
N ASP A 220 -60.40 -50.18 15.38
CA ASP A 220 -58.97 -50.06 15.11
C ASP A 220 -58.30 -49.80 16.45
N ASP A 221 -57.82 -50.90 17.04
CA ASP A 221 -57.18 -50.94 18.33
C ASP A 221 -55.92 -50.06 18.26
N ALA A 222 -55.89 -49.04 19.12
CA ALA A 222 -54.77 -48.14 19.32
C ALA A 222 -53.58 -48.87 19.97
N VAL A 223 -53.08 -49.89 19.30
CA VAL A 223 -51.80 -50.53 19.57
C VAL A 223 -50.73 -49.56 19.14
N PHE A 224 -50.31 -48.72 20.08
CA PHE A 224 -48.93 -48.26 20.24
C PHE A 224 -48.16 -48.25 18.91
N ARG A 225 -48.21 -47.13 18.15
CA ARG A 225 -47.43 -46.92 16.92
C ARG A 225 -45.96 -47.23 17.21
N ARG A 226 -45.59 -48.50 17.00
CA ARG A 226 -44.23 -49.01 17.05
C ARG A 226 -43.46 -48.11 16.09
N PRO A 227 -42.34 -47.46 16.49
CA PRO A 227 -41.54 -46.67 15.56
C PRO A 227 -41.34 -47.50 14.30
N GLU A 228 -41.71 -46.96 13.14
CA GLU A 228 -41.55 -47.67 11.86
C GLU A 228 -40.14 -48.26 11.83
N GLU A 229 -40.07 -49.59 11.71
CA GLU A 229 -38.79 -50.30 11.65
C GLU A 229 -37.96 -49.65 10.55
N PRO A 230 -36.72 -49.20 10.86
CA PRO A 230 -35.90 -48.53 9.87
C PRO A 230 -35.80 -49.44 8.64
N LYS A 231 -36.32 -48.98 7.48
CA LYS A 231 -36.12 -49.65 6.19
C LYS A 231 -34.66 -50.07 6.12
N GLU A 232 -34.43 -51.38 6.16
CA GLU A 232 -33.10 -51.97 6.04
C GLU A 232 -32.61 -51.59 4.65
N ILE A 233 -31.66 -50.65 4.60
CA ILE A 233 -31.07 -50.20 3.35
C ILE A 233 -30.36 -51.39 2.70
N ASN A 234 -30.61 -51.58 1.40
CA ASN A 234 -30.01 -52.68 0.65
C ASN A 234 -28.47 -52.54 0.72
N TYR A 235 -27.76 -53.67 0.75
CA TYR A 235 -26.30 -53.68 0.90
C TYR A 235 -25.59 -52.86 -0.18
N GLN A 236 -26.08 -52.97 -1.41
CA GLN A 236 -25.58 -52.20 -2.54
C GLN A 236 -25.78 -50.69 -2.35
N GLU A 237 -26.97 -50.27 -1.90
CA GLU A 237 -27.31 -48.86 -1.62
C GLU A 237 -26.45 -48.28 -0.50
N TYR A 238 -26.11 -49.08 0.53
CA TYR A 238 -25.22 -48.64 1.60
C TYR A 238 -23.82 -48.25 1.08
N ILE A 239 -23.23 -49.10 0.22
CA ILE A 239 -21.90 -48.85 -0.36
C ILE A 239 -21.92 -47.60 -1.24
N GLU A 240 -22.96 -47.47 -2.06
CA GLU A 240 -23.14 -46.31 -2.93
C GLU A 240 -23.25 -45.01 -2.12
N LEU A 241 -24.07 -44.99 -1.06
CA LEU A 241 -24.21 -43.83 -0.18
C LEU A 241 -22.90 -43.48 0.54
N ASP A 242 -22.14 -44.47 0.99
CA ASP A 242 -20.85 -44.25 1.65
C ASP A 242 -19.83 -43.63 0.69
N GLU A 243 -19.76 -44.13 -0.55
CA GLU A 243 -18.89 -43.55 -1.58
C GLU A 243 -19.36 -42.14 -2.00
N ILE A 244 -20.67 -41.91 -2.12
CA ILE A 244 -21.22 -40.57 -2.39
C ILE A 244 -20.82 -39.59 -1.28
N TYR A 245 -20.96 -39.95 0.00
CA TYR A 245 -20.60 -39.06 1.10
C TYR A 245 -19.09 -38.83 1.20
N LYS A 246 -18.28 -39.83 0.85
CA LYS A 246 -16.82 -39.68 0.74
C LYS A 246 -16.46 -38.68 -0.35
N LEU A 247 -16.99 -38.84 -1.57
CA LEU A 247 -16.75 -37.91 -2.68
C LEU A 247 -17.24 -36.49 -2.37
N ARG A 248 -18.42 -36.35 -1.76
CA ARG A 248 -18.92 -35.03 -1.32
C ARG A 248 -18.02 -34.39 -0.27
N ARG A 249 -17.47 -35.15 0.67
CA ARG A 249 -16.53 -34.61 1.68
C ARG A 249 -15.24 -34.13 1.04
N GLU A 250 -14.72 -34.87 0.07
CA GLU A 250 -13.55 -34.46 -0.73
C GLU A 250 -13.85 -33.19 -1.54
N HIS A 251 -15.03 -33.12 -2.15
CA HIS A 251 -15.51 -31.92 -2.85
C HIS A 251 -15.59 -30.71 -1.91
N MET A 252 -16.24 -30.83 -0.74
CA MET A 252 -16.30 -29.74 0.23
C MET A 252 -14.92 -29.30 0.70
N LYS A 253 -13.97 -30.23 0.86
CA LYS A 253 -12.59 -29.91 1.23
C LYS A 253 -11.87 -29.13 0.12
N LYS A 254 -12.15 -29.43 -1.16
CA LYS A 254 -11.62 -28.69 -2.29
C LYS A 254 -12.19 -27.28 -2.34
N GLU A 255 -13.50 -27.13 -2.21
CA GLU A 255 -14.18 -25.83 -2.15
C GLU A 255 -13.66 -24.99 -0.96
N GLU A 256 -13.47 -25.59 0.22
CA GLU A 256 -12.91 -24.92 1.41
C GLU A 256 -11.53 -24.34 1.12
N LEU A 257 -10.68 -25.09 0.40
CA LEU A 257 -9.34 -24.64 0.01
C LEU A 257 -9.40 -23.51 -1.03
N GLU A 258 -10.34 -23.57 -1.97
CA GLU A 258 -10.55 -22.53 -2.99
C GLU A 258 -10.99 -21.21 -2.35
N VAL A 259 -11.98 -21.24 -1.45
CA VAL A 259 -12.42 -20.04 -0.72
C VAL A 259 -11.31 -19.48 0.16
N LEU A 260 -10.48 -20.34 0.76
CA LEU A 260 -9.32 -19.90 1.53
C LEU A 260 -8.31 -19.14 0.64
N ALA A 261 -8.05 -19.64 -0.57
CA ALA A 261 -7.16 -18.98 -1.53
C ALA A 261 -7.74 -17.64 -2.01
N GLU A 262 -9.06 -17.56 -2.24
CA GLU A 262 -9.77 -16.31 -2.56
C GLU A 262 -9.66 -15.30 -1.40
N LYS A 263 -9.81 -15.75 -0.15
CA LYS A 263 -9.64 -14.92 1.05
C LYS A 263 -8.22 -14.39 1.18
N GLU A 264 -7.21 -15.22 0.93
CA GLU A 264 -5.80 -14.80 0.96
C GLU A 264 -5.50 -13.77 -0.15
N LYS A 265 -6.10 -13.91 -1.33
CA LYS A 265 -6.01 -12.92 -2.40
C LYS A 265 -6.66 -11.59 -1.99
N LEU A 266 -7.86 -11.64 -1.40
CA LEU A 266 -8.55 -10.44 -0.92
C LEU A 266 -7.76 -9.76 0.22
N ASP A 267 -7.12 -10.53 1.10
CA ASP A 267 -6.25 -9.99 2.15
C ASP A 267 -5.02 -9.26 1.59
N ARG A 268 -4.42 -9.76 0.49
CA ARG A 268 -3.36 -9.03 -0.22
C ARG A 268 -3.87 -7.72 -0.81
N GLU A 269 -5.04 -7.75 -1.47
CA GLU A 269 -5.68 -6.56 -2.01
C GLU A 269 -5.98 -5.53 -0.89
N ARG A 270 -6.49 -6.00 0.25
CA ARG A 270 -6.75 -5.20 1.44
C ARG A 270 -5.48 -4.55 1.99
N GLN A 271 -4.36 -5.27 2.06
CA GLN A 271 -3.08 -4.71 2.50
C GLN A 271 -2.60 -3.57 1.60
N LEU A 272 -2.74 -3.73 0.27
CA LEU A 272 -2.42 -2.67 -0.68
C LEU A 272 -3.34 -1.45 -0.51
N HIS A 273 -4.64 -1.68 -0.33
CA HIS A 273 -5.61 -0.63 -0.09
C HIS A 273 -5.34 0.14 1.21
N LEU A 274 -5.00 -0.55 2.31
CA LEU A 274 -4.58 0.09 3.56
C LEU A 274 -3.33 0.95 3.38
N ARG A 275 -2.34 0.44 2.63
CA ARG A 275 -1.12 1.19 2.34
C ARG A 275 -1.46 2.47 1.57
N GLU A 276 -2.36 2.38 0.60
CA GLU A 276 -2.78 3.54 -0.19
C GLU A 276 -3.56 4.56 0.63
N LEU A 277 -4.50 4.13 1.48
CA LEU A 277 -5.20 5.03 2.42
C LEU A 277 -4.20 5.77 3.33
N LYS A 278 -3.21 5.07 3.86
CA LYS A 278 -2.14 5.67 4.67
C LYS A 278 -1.27 6.62 3.85
N ARG A 279 -0.91 6.25 2.61
CA ARG A 279 -0.12 7.09 1.71
C ARG A 279 -0.86 8.39 1.39
N ALA A 280 -2.14 8.31 1.05
CA ALA A 280 -3.00 9.45 0.79
C ALA A 280 -3.12 10.37 2.02
N SER A 281 -3.27 9.80 3.22
CA SER A 281 -3.26 10.61 4.45
C SER A 281 -1.93 11.30 4.68
N ASN A 282 -0.82 10.57 4.57
CA ASN A 282 0.52 11.14 4.72
C ASN A 282 0.84 12.20 3.67
N GLU A 283 0.31 12.06 2.46
CA GLU A 283 0.48 13.04 1.39
C GLU A 283 -0.27 14.34 1.69
N ARG A 284 -1.48 14.26 2.28
CA ARG A 284 -2.23 15.44 2.76
C ARG A 284 -1.53 16.17 3.90
N ASP A 285 -0.90 15.41 4.80
CA ASP A 285 -0.20 15.94 5.98
C ASP A 285 1.24 16.39 5.66
N SER A 286 1.74 16.12 4.46
CA SER A 286 3.11 16.45 4.05
C SER A 286 3.29 17.95 3.84
N ARG A 287 4.42 18.50 4.30
CA ARG A 287 4.82 19.88 3.99
C ARG A 287 5.03 20.12 2.49
N TYR A 288 5.33 19.07 1.73
CA TYR A 288 5.66 19.13 0.31
C TYR A 288 4.47 18.83 -0.62
N LYS A 289 3.23 18.93 -0.10
CA LYS A 289 2.04 18.60 -0.88
C LYS A 289 1.81 19.52 -2.09
N ASP A 290 2.30 20.76 -2.02
CA ASP A 290 2.10 21.84 -3.01
C ASP A 290 3.29 21.99 -3.99
N HIS A 291 3.98 20.89 -4.31
CA HIS A 291 5.02 20.83 -5.35
C HIS A 291 6.17 21.84 -5.18
N GLU A 292 6.70 21.92 -3.97
CA GLU A 292 7.82 22.81 -3.65
C GLU A 292 9.08 22.48 -4.50
N MET A 293 9.77 23.52 -4.96
CA MET A 293 11.03 23.39 -5.70
C MET A 293 12.21 23.37 -4.73
N LEU A 294 12.84 22.21 -4.58
CA LEU A 294 14.03 22.04 -3.75
C LEU A 294 15.29 22.52 -4.49
N ASN A 295 16.07 23.39 -3.84
CA ASN A 295 17.32 23.95 -4.35
C ASN A 295 17.20 24.60 -5.75
N LYS A 296 16.01 25.08 -6.12
CA LYS A 296 15.70 25.64 -7.46
C LYS A 296 16.03 24.68 -8.62
N ARG A 297 16.17 23.38 -8.35
CA ARG A 297 16.57 22.36 -9.33
C ARG A 297 15.63 21.16 -9.37
N TYR A 298 15.04 20.78 -8.24
CA TYR A 298 14.23 19.57 -8.12
C TYR A 298 12.79 19.93 -7.78
N LEU A 299 11.85 19.48 -8.62
CA LEU A 299 10.42 19.63 -8.37
C LEU A 299 9.91 18.36 -7.68
N LEU A 300 9.35 18.49 -6.48
CA LEU A 300 8.77 17.35 -5.75
C LEU A 300 7.36 17.06 -6.29
N LEU A 301 7.12 15.81 -6.71
CA LEU A 301 5.85 15.40 -7.34
C LEU A 301 4.98 14.54 -6.44
N SER A 302 5.37 13.29 -6.16
CA SER A 302 4.55 12.35 -5.37
C SER A 302 5.24 11.94 -4.07
N LEU A 303 4.46 11.71 -3.02
CA LEU A 303 4.95 11.04 -1.83
C LEU A 303 4.96 9.52 -2.06
N LEU A 304 6.15 8.93 -2.02
CA LEU A 304 6.33 7.48 -2.17
C LEU A 304 6.09 6.72 -0.84
N GLY A 305 6.46 7.33 0.28
CA GLY A 305 6.30 6.73 1.60
C GLY A 305 6.83 7.63 2.72
N LYS A 306 6.47 7.28 3.95
CA LYS A 306 6.94 7.93 5.18
C LYS A 306 7.74 6.89 5.94
N GLY A 307 9.07 7.04 5.99
CA GLY A 307 9.99 6.09 6.60
C GLY A 307 11.13 6.81 7.32
N GLY A 308 11.93 6.07 8.10
CA GLY A 308 13.08 6.59 8.84
C GLY A 308 14.30 6.93 7.98
N PHE A 309 14.28 6.61 6.68
CA PHE A 309 15.36 6.86 5.72
C PHE A 309 14.83 7.57 4.46
N ARG A 310 15.69 8.38 3.86
CA ARG A 310 15.43 9.54 2.98
C ARG A 310 14.62 9.23 1.71
N LEU A 311 13.89 10.26 1.24
CA LEU A 311 13.01 10.30 0.06
C LEU A 311 13.70 9.80 -1.22
N VAL A 312 13.01 8.94 -1.99
CA VAL A 312 13.35 8.58 -3.37
C VAL A 312 12.36 9.27 -4.30
N ALA A 313 12.86 10.13 -5.19
CA ALA A 313 12.06 10.76 -6.23
C ALA A 313 12.03 9.86 -7.48
N VAL A 314 10.84 9.52 -7.96
CA VAL A 314 10.66 8.81 -9.23
C VAL A 314 10.66 9.85 -10.35
N LEU A 315 11.64 9.77 -11.24
CA LEU A 315 11.61 10.48 -12.52
C LEU A 315 10.93 9.57 -13.55
N PRO A 316 9.95 10.07 -14.32
CA PRO A 316 9.32 9.28 -15.38
C PRO A 316 10.35 8.91 -16.47
N GLU A 317 10.33 7.64 -16.87
CA GLU A 317 11.25 6.97 -17.81
C GLU A 317 11.49 7.72 -19.13
N GLN A 318 10.51 8.52 -19.55
CA GLN A 318 10.54 9.31 -20.79
C GLN A 318 11.63 10.41 -20.79
N PHE A 319 12.21 10.75 -19.63
CA PHE A 319 13.30 11.74 -19.52
C PHE A 319 14.71 11.16 -19.68
N LEU A 320 14.92 9.84 -19.53
CA LEU A 320 16.24 9.24 -19.67
C LEU A 320 16.71 9.21 -21.13
N SER A 321 15.80 8.96 -22.07
CA SER A 321 16.12 8.94 -23.51
C SER A 321 16.60 10.30 -24.02
N SER A 322 15.97 11.40 -23.60
CA SER A 322 16.32 12.75 -24.03
C SER A 322 17.55 13.32 -23.33
N PHE A 323 17.91 12.82 -22.14
CA PHE A 323 19.12 13.23 -21.42
C PHE A 323 20.38 12.49 -21.92
N LEU A 324 20.24 11.23 -22.35
CA LEU A 324 21.34 10.46 -22.95
C LEU A 324 21.71 10.97 -24.35
N HIS A 325 20.72 11.30 -25.20
CA HIS A 325 21.01 11.83 -26.55
C HIS A 325 21.67 13.21 -26.56
N ARG A 326 21.48 14.04 -25.52
CA ARG A 326 22.14 15.36 -25.43
C ARG A 326 23.59 15.26 -24.96
N ARG A 327 24.00 14.12 -24.39
CA ARG A 327 25.37 13.90 -23.92
C ARG A 327 26.30 13.36 -25.01
N GLU A 328 25.75 12.84 -26.11
CA GLU A 328 26.53 12.39 -27.28
C GLU A 328 26.75 13.48 -28.35
N ALA A 329 26.10 14.64 -28.25
CA ALA A 329 26.25 15.76 -29.20
C ALA A 329 27.29 16.82 -28.78
N LEU A 330 28.00 16.60 -27.67
CA LEU A 330 29.12 17.42 -27.20
C LEU A 330 30.28 16.47 -26.83
N GLY A 331 30.86 15.88 -27.87
CA GLY A 331 32.12 15.13 -27.85
C GLY A 331 32.93 15.51 -29.07
#